data_AF-A0AAV8VGF4-F1
#
_entry.id   AF-A0AAV8VGF4-F1
#
_cell.length_a   1.000
_cell.length_b   1.000
_cell.length_c   1.000
_cell.angle_alpha   90.00
_cell.angle_beta   90.00
_cell.angle_gamma   90.00
#
_symmetry.space_group_name_H-M   'P 1'
#
loop_
_entity.id
_entity.type
_entity.pdbx_description
1 polymer ?
#
loop_
_entity_poly.entity_id
_entity_poly.type
_entity_poly.pdbx_seq_one_letter_code
_entity_poly.pdbx_strand_id
1 'polypeptide(L)'
;MFSVDSGFIKADSGNLPEVDMFMVFDYFNKNKDFISAEMRGIKLLRSGRQSYGDNAIEYVQLKQQGALCELKAKITPEHKIKAKNYNVSCVINTEEKEVVNTKCKDCAASEGGCKHEVAFLMWLHRRSEEPSPTEKMCYWKKIQIIIGSDNRKIYFSF
;
A
#
# COMPACT_ATOMS: atom_id res chain seq x y z
N MET A 1 14.63 -9.66 13.16
CA MET A 1 13.41 -10.47 13.03
C MET A 1 12.24 -9.57 13.38
N PHE A 2 11.34 -9.29 12.44
CA PHE A 2 10.22 -8.37 12.67
C PHE A 2 9.21 -9.04 13.61
N SER A 3 8.94 -8.43 14.77
CA SER A 3 7.85 -8.84 15.64
C SER A 3 6.56 -8.21 15.13
N VAL A 4 5.59 -9.06 14.81
CA VAL A 4 4.22 -8.63 14.52
C VAL A 4 3.57 -8.29 15.85
N ASP A 5 2.91 -7.12 15.94
CA ASP A 5 2.18 -6.74 17.15
C ASP A 5 1.06 -7.78 17.41
N SER A 6 0.78 -8.07 18.68
CA SER A 6 -0.23 -9.06 19.06
C SER A 6 -1.60 -8.74 18.43
N GLY A 7 -2.10 -9.65 17.59
CA GLY A 7 -3.37 -9.51 16.87
C GLY A 7 -3.27 -8.81 15.51
N PHE A 8 -2.07 -8.45 15.05
CA PHE A 8 -1.84 -7.98 13.69
C PHE A 8 -1.41 -9.14 12.78
N ILE A 9 -1.74 -9.06 11.50
CA ILE A 9 -1.28 -9.96 10.45
C ILE A 9 -0.45 -9.17 9.43
N LYS A 10 0.41 -9.86 8.69
CA LYS A 10 1.13 -9.23 7.58
C LYS A 10 0.14 -8.84 6.48
N ALA A 11 0.26 -7.61 5.98
CA ALA A 11 -0.52 -7.18 4.83
C ALA A 11 0.01 -7.80 3.53
N ASP A 12 -0.91 -8.22 2.68
CA ASP A 12 -0.71 -8.83 1.37
C ASP A 12 -1.81 -8.32 0.42
N SER A 13 -1.63 -8.46 -0.89
CA SER A 13 -2.59 -7.96 -1.88
C SER A 13 -4.01 -8.55 -1.72
N GLY A 14 -4.15 -9.71 -1.06
CA GLY A 14 -5.45 -10.34 -0.82
C GLY A 14 -6.17 -9.91 0.46
N ASN A 15 -5.53 -9.18 1.37
CA ASN A 15 -6.13 -8.79 2.66
C ASN A 15 -6.15 -7.28 2.91
N LEU A 16 -5.64 -6.49 1.97
CA LEU A 16 -5.69 -5.03 2.04
C LEU A 16 -7.13 -4.53 1.83
N PRO A 17 -7.56 -3.50 2.57
CA PRO A 17 -8.84 -2.86 2.30
C PRO A 17 -8.78 -2.14 0.94
N GLU A 18 -9.90 -2.11 0.24
CA GLU A 18 -10.04 -1.34 -0.99
C GLU A 18 -10.01 0.16 -0.67
N VAL A 19 -9.07 0.89 -1.28
CA VAL A 19 -8.92 2.34 -1.11
C VAL A 19 -9.05 3.02 -2.45
N ASP A 20 -10.20 3.64 -2.67
CA ASP A 20 -10.47 4.42 -3.87
C ASP A 20 -9.81 5.81 -3.76
N MET A 21 -9.39 6.36 -4.89
CA MET A 21 -8.82 7.69 -4.99
C MET A 21 -9.78 8.76 -4.43
N PHE A 22 -11.09 8.57 -4.59
CA PHE A 22 -12.09 9.47 -4.00
C PHE A 22 -12.02 9.48 -2.47
N MET A 23 -11.79 8.33 -1.81
CA MET A 23 -11.62 8.28 -0.35
C MET A 23 -10.38 9.05 0.10
N VAL A 24 -9.31 8.93 -0.67
CA VAL A 24 -8.04 9.65 -0.42
C VAL A 24 -8.24 11.15 -0.56
N PHE A 25 -8.94 11.61 -1.61
CA PHE A 25 -9.25 13.02 -1.81
C PHE A 25 -10.18 13.57 -0.73
N ASP A 26 -11.24 12.84 -0.37
CA ASP A 26 -12.17 13.24 0.68
C ASP A 26 -11.46 13.36 2.02
N TYR A 27 -10.55 12.43 2.33
CA TYR A 27 -9.71 12.52 3.51
C TYR A 27 -8.85 13.80 3.50
N PHE A 28 -8.15 14.11 2.40
CA PHE A 28 -7.34 15.32 2.31
C PHE A 28 -8.18 16.61 2.38
N ASN A 29 -9.41 16.60 1.86
CA ASN A 29 -10.31 17.74 1.90
C ASN A 29 -10.94 17.96 3.29
N LYS A 30 -11.18 16.89 4.06
CA LYS A 30 -11.73 16.99 5.43
C LYS A 30 -10.65 17.39 6.44
N ASN A 31 -9.39 16.99 6.23
CA ASN A 31 -8.30 17.25 7.16
C ASN A 31 -7.58 18.57 6.88
N LYS A 32 -7.82 19.56 7.74
CA LYS A 32 -7.22 20.91 7.65
C LYS A 32 -5.69 20.89 7.61
N ASP A 33 -5.06 19.88 8.19
CA ASP A 33 -3.61 19.72 8.25
C ASP A 33 -3.00 19.57 6.84
N PHE A 34 -3.72 18.91 5.92
CA PHE A 34 -3.29 18.74 4.53
C PHE A 34 -3.72 19.88 3.60
N ILE A 35 -4.53 20.83 4.07
CA ILE A 35 -4.97 22.03 3.33
C ILE A 35 -3.97 23.19 3.49
N SER A 36 -2.96 23.03 4.36
CA SER A 36 -1.90 24.01 4.56
C SER A 36 -1.14 24.30 3.25
N ALA A 37 -0.71 25.55 3.06
CA ALA A 37 -0.01 25.99 1.84
C ALA A 37 1.26 25.17 1.56
N GLU A 38 1.84 24.56 2.59
CA GLU A 38 3.01 23.70 2.50
C GLU A 38 2.77 22.36 1.80
N MET A 39 1.54 21.84 1.83
CA MET A 39 1.18 20.57 1.20
C MET A 39 0.59 20.74 -0.20
N ARG A 40 0.31 21.98 -0.62
CA ARG A 40 -0.26 22.29 -1.93
C ARG A 40 0.61 21.76 -3.07
N GLY A 41 0.07 20.75 -3.77
CA GLY A 41 0.52 20.28 -5.07
C GLY A 41 1.86 19.55 -5.08
N ILE A 42 2.97 20.23 -4.76
CA ILE A 42 4.32 19.73 -5.04
C ILE A 42 4.76 18.64 -4.05
N LYS A 43 4.47 18.80 -2.74
CA LYS A 43 4.81 17.79 -1.72
C LYS A 43 3.93 16.53 -1.85
N LEU A 44 2.65 16.70 -2.17
CA LEU A 44 1.73 15.58 -2.42
C LEU A 44 2.12 14.80 -3.68
N LEU A 45 2.39 15.50 -4.79
CA LEU A 45 2.85 14.88 -6.04
C LEU A 45 4.20 14.18 -5.88
N ARG A 46 5.14 14.74 -5.12
CA ARG A 46 6.47 14.12 -4.92
C ARG A 46 6.42 12.89 -4.01
N SER A 47 5.61 12.94 -2.95
CA SER A 47 5.49 11.85 -1.97
C SER A 47 4.57 10.73 -2.47
N GLY A 48 3.62 11.04 -3.35
CA GLY A 48 2.77 10.07 -4.02
C GLY A 48 3.44 9.31 -5.17
N ARG A 49 4.68 9.66 -5.54
CA ARG A 49 5.43 8.94 -6.59
C ARG A 49 5.56 7.47 -6.23
N GLN A 50 5.24 6.61 -7.19
CA GLN A 50 5.34 5.16 -7.06
C GLN A 50 6.77 4.73 -6.66
N SER A 51 7.79 5.35 -7.25
CA SER A 51 9.19 5.07 -6.93
C SER A 51 9.60 5.44 -5.49
N TYR A 52 8.91 6.39 -4.85
CA TYR A 52 9.16 6.76 -3.46
C TYR A 52 8.40 5.84 -2.51
N GLY A 53 7.09 5.68 -2.71
CA GLY A 53 6.24 4.87 -1.84
C GLY A 53 6.68 3.40 -1.80
N ASP A 54 6.99 2.81 -2.94
CA ASP A 54 7.24 1.36 -3.03
C ASP A 54 8.65 0.99 -2.50
N ASN A 55 9.62 1.89 -2.61
CA ASN A 55 10.98 1.69 -2.07
C ASN A 55 11.10 2.06 -0.59
N ALA A 56 10.25 2.99 -0.12
CA ALA A 56 10.31 3.47 1.26
C ALA A 56 9.50 2.60 2.23
N ILE A 57 8.45 1.90 1.76
CA ILE A 57 7.58 1.10 2.62
C ILE A 57 8.11 -0.33 2.69
N GLU A 58 8.69 -0.71 3.82
CA GLU A 58 9.30 -2.04 4.01
C GLU A 58 8.29 -3.10 4.46
N TYR A 59 7.47 -2.77 5.47
CA TYR A 59 6.59 -3.73 6.11
C TYR A 59 5.29 -3.07 6.55
N VAL A 60 4.18 -3.72 6.19
CA VAL A 60 2.82 -3.30 6.54
C VAL A 60 2.13 -4.42 7.28
N GLN A 61 1.51 -4.07 8.40
CA GLN A 61 0.72 -4.92 9.26
C GLN A 61 -0.71 -4.42 9.24
N LEU A 62 -1.68 -5.31 9.30
CA LEU A 62 -3.08 -4.96 9.41
C LEU A 62 -3.76 -5.73 10.53
N LYS A 63 -4.79 -5.13 11.09
CA LYS A 63 -5.69 -5.75 12.06
C LYS A 63 -7.11 -5.35 11.71
N GLN A 64 -7.91 -6.33 11.36
CA GLN A 64 -9.33 -6.13 11.11
C GLN A 64 -10.11 -6.20 12.42
N GLN A 65 -10.89 -5.16 12.71
CA GLN A 65 -11.76 -5.04 13.87
C GLN A 65 -13.18 -4.73 13.39
N GLY A 66 -13.87 -5.75 12.86
CA GLY A 66 -15.20 -5.58 12.25
C GLY A 66 -15.14 -4.71 11.00
N ALA A 67 -15.84 -3.58 11.01
CA ALA A 67 -15.89 -2.60 9.93
C ALA A 67 -14.60 -1.75 9.81
N LEU A 68 -13.79 -1.69 10.87
CA LEU A 68 -12.57 -0.88 10.91
C LEU A 68 -11.34 -1.75 10.61
N CYS A 69 -10.51 -1.29 9.69
CA CYS A 69 -9.21 -1.88 9.37
C CYS A 69 -8.10 -0.96 9.88
N GLU A 70 -7.33 -1.43 10.86
CA GLU A 70 -6.16 -0.73 11.38
C GLU A 70 -4.90 -1.22 10.65
N LEU A 71 -4.21 -0.31 9.98
CA LEU A 71 -2.99 -0.55 9.25
C LEU A 71 -1.81 0.14 9.94
N LYS A 72 -0.66 -0.53 10.00
CA LYS A 72 0.60 0.02 10.50
C LYS A 72 1.70 -0.25 9.50
N ALA A 73 2.45 0.77 9.14
CA ALA A 73 3.57 0.68 8.21
C ALA A 73 4.85 1.27 8.80
N LYS A 74 5.98 0.68 8.39
CA LYS A 74 7.31 1.23 8.64
C LYS A 74 7.85 1.82 7.35
N ILE A 75 8.22 3.09 7.41
CA ILE A 75 8.69 3.87 6.27
C ILE A 75 10.14 4.28 6.49
N THR A 76 11.00 3.88 5.57
CA THR A 76 12.44 4.19 5.58
C THR A 76 12.68 5.48 4.77
N PRO A 77 13.37 6.48 5.33
CA PRO A 77 13.64 7.72 4.62
C PRO A 77 14.67 7.53 3.49
N GLU A 78 14.28 7.90 2.27
CA GLU A 78 15.08 7.82 1.04
C GLU A 78 16.51 8.38 1.17
N HIS A 79 16.71 9.47 1.91
CA HIS A 79 18.02 10.12 2.00
C HIS A 79 18.90 9.63 3.16
N LYS A 80 18.42 8.69 4.00
CA LYS A 80 19.19 8.17 5.14
C LYS A 80 18.78 6.73 5.45
N ILE A 81 19.25 5.78 4.64
CA ILE A 81 18.96 4.34 4.77
C ILE A 81 19.41 3.76 6.14
N LYS A 82 20.37 4.42 6.83
CA LYS A 82 20.80 4.06 8.20
C LYS A 82 20.01 4.74 9.32
N ALA A 83 19.05 5.62 9.00
CA ALA A 83 18.27 6.33 10.00
C ALA A 83 17.09 5.48 10.50
N LYS A 84 16.54 5.88 11.65
CA LYS A 84 15.37 5.24 12.27
C LYS A 84 14.17 5.27 11.32
N ASN A 85 13.47 4.14 11.19
CA ASN A 85 12.24 4.02 10.41
C ASN A 85 11.10 4.81 11.08
N TYR A 86 10.25 5.43 10.29
CA TYR A 86 9.05 6.11 10.77
C TYR A 86 7.89 5.12 10.86
N ASN A 87 7.16 5.13 11.98
CA ASN A 87 5.94 4.34 12.11
C ASN A 87 4.72 5.19 11.73
N VAL A 88 3.98 4.74 10.72
CA VAL A 88 2.70 5.33 10.28
C VAL A 88 1.58 4.36 10.63
N SER A 89 0.50 4.86 11.20
CA SER A 89 -0.74 4.11 11.43
C SER A 89 -1.88 4.75 10.65
N CYS A 90 -2.66 3.94 9.95
CA CYS A 90 -3.86 4.35 9.23
C CYS A 90 -5.06 3.52 9.74
N VAL A 91 -6.23 4.14 9.81
CA VAL A 91 -7.48 3.47 10.14
C VAL A 91 -8.47 3.76 9.03
N ILE A 92 -9.02 2.70 8.44
CA ILE A 92 -9.94 2.76 7.31
C ILE A 92 -11.25 2.10 7.72
N ASN A 93 -12.37 2.75 7.43
CA ASN A 93 -13.68 2.16 7.53
C ASN A 93 -14.04 1.50 6.19
N THR A 94 -14.12 0.17 6.18
CA THR A 94 -14.40 -0.61 4.96
C THR A 94 -15.88 -0.55 4.57
N GLU A 95 -16.80 -0.34 5.52
CA GLU A 95 -18.24 -0.25 5.25
C GLU A 95 -18.61 1.12 4.68
N GLU A 96 -18.14 2.19 5.31
CA GLU A 96 -18.40 3.57 4.86
C GLU A 96 -17.49 4.03 3.73
N LYS A 97 -16.50 3.21 3.34
CA LYS A 97 -15.53 3.54 2.30
C LYS A 97 -14.85 4.88 2.59
N GLU A 98 -14.34 5.04 3.81
CA GLU A 98 -13.72 6.27 4.27
C GLU A 98 -12.40 5.99 5.01
N VAL A 99 -11.38 6.81 4.71
CA VAL A 99 -10.17 6.86 5.53
C VAL A 99 -10.49 7.69 6.78
N VAL A 100 -10.52 7.05 7.94
CA VAL A 100 -10.90 7.72 9.19
C VAL A 100 -9.75 8.58 9.71
N ASN A 101 -8.52 8.03 9.72
CA ASN A 101 -7.39 8.71 10.32
C ASN A 101 -6.05 8.12 9.85
N THR A 102 -5.07 8.98 9.59
CA THR A 102 -3.68 8.59 9.31
C THR A 102 -2.75 9.43 10.18
N LYS A 103 -1.86 8.77 10.93
CA LYS A 103 -0.91 9.43 11.84
C LYS A 103 0.48 8.86 11.73
N CYS A 104 1.47 9.72 11.61
CA CYS A 104 2.89 9.40 11.74
C CYS A 104 3.39 9.69 13.16
N LYS A 105 4.04 8.72 13.81
CA LYS A 105 4.46 8.84 15.21
C LYS A 105 5.86 9.43 15.42
N ASP A 106 6.74 9.28 14.43
CA ASP A 106 8.17 9.59 14.58
C ASP A 106 8.59 10.86 13.79
N CYS A 107 7.64 11.62 13.22
CA CYS A 107 7.95 12.76 12.35
C CYS A 107 7.57 14.09 13.01
N ALA A 108 8.50 15.05 13.02
CA ALA A 108 8.25 16.40 13.53
C ALA A 108 7.14 17.15 12.78
N ALA A 109 6.83 16.74 11.55
CA ALA A 109 5.76 17.31 10.73
C ALA A 109 4.44 16.53 10.82
N SER A 110 4.27 15.62 11.79
CA SER A 110 3.04 14.82 11.93
C SER A 110 1.79 15.66 12.21
N GLU A 111 1.95 16.83 12.85
CA GLU A 111 0.84 17.72 13.20
C GLU A 111 0.33 18.56 12.02
N GLY A 112 1.10 18.66 10.93
CA GLY A 112 0.76 19.47 9.75
C GLY A 112 0.59 18.66 8.46
N GLY A 113 0.37 17.35 8.60
CA GLY A 113 0.50 16.39 7.52
C GLY A 113 1.97 16.15 7.18
N CYS A 114 2.42 14.90 7.21
CA CYS A 114 3.77 14.57 6.81
C CYS A 114 3.81 13.84 5.47
N LYS A 115 4.94 13.92 4.78
CA LYS A 115 5.17 13.17 3.54
C LYS A 115 4.96 11.66 3.69
N HIS A 116 5.15 11.13 4.90
CA HIS A 116 5.03 9.71 5.19
C HIS A 116 3.57 9.25 5.20
N GLU A 117 2.64 10.07 5.71
CA GLU A 117 1.20 9.79 5.67
C GLU A 117 0.69 9.78 4.23
N VAL A 118 1.07 10.79 3.46
CA VAL A 118 0.69 10.89 2.04
C VAL A 118 1.25 9.72 1.23
N ALA A 119 2.54 9.40 1.43
CA ALA A 119 3.17 8.27 0.74
C ALA A 119 2.48 6.94 1.08
N PHE A 120 2.06 6.76 2.34
CA PHE A 120 1.37 5.55 2.76
C PHE A 120 -0.04 5.43 2.18
N LEU A 121 -0.83 6.50 2.19
CA LEU A 121 -2.17 6.51 1.60
C LEU A 121 -2.13 6.26 0.09
N MET A 122 -1.20 6.90 -0.61
CA MET A 122 -1.02 6.68 -2.05
C MET A 122 -0.52 5.26 -2.36
N TRP A 123 0.30 4.67 -1.48
CA TRP A 123 0.72 3.28 -1.61
C TRP A 123 -0.46 2.32 -1.38
N LEU A 124 -1.30 2.57 -0.39
CA LEU A 124 -2.49 1.75 -0.12
C LEU A 124 -3.44 1.75 -1.31
N HIS A 125 -3.75 2.94 -1.83
CA HIS A 125 -4.57 3.10 -3.04
C HIS A 125 -4.04 2.28 -4.23
N ARG A 126 -2.75 2.42 -4.56
CA ARG A 126 -2.14 1.64 -5.65
C ARG A 126 -2.20 0.13 -5.40
N ARG A 127 -1.93 -0.31 -4.16
CA ARG A 127 -1.93 -1.73 -3.82
C ARG A 127 -3.33 -2.34 -3.76
N SER A 128 -4.36 -1.54 -3.48
CA SER A 128 -5.74 -2.01 -3.59
C SER A 128 -6.23 -2.09 -5.03
N GLU A 129 -5.69 -1.27 -5.94
CA GLU A 129 -6.04 -1.31 -7.36
C GLU A 129 -5.27 -2.37 -8.17
N GLU A 130 -4.15 -2.87 -7.64
CA GLU A 130 -3.42 -3.95 -8.30
C GLU A 130 -4.29 -5.22 -8.34
N PRO A 131 -4.65 -5.72 -9.54
CA PRO A 131 -5.49 -6.91 -9.65
C PRO A 131 -4.78 -8.08 -9.00
N SER A 132 -5.57 -8.94 -8.35
CA SER A 132 -5.05 -10.13 -7.66
C SER A 132 -4.15 -10.94 -8.62
N PRO A 133 -3.08 -11.60 -8.14
CA PRO A 133 -2.21 -12.41 -9.01
C PRO A 133 -2.95 -13.46 -9.83
N THR A 134 -4.14 -13.86 -9.38
CA THR A 134 -5.09 -14.77 -10.05
C THR A 134 -5.90 -14.13 -11.19
N GLU A 135 -6.02 -12.81 -11.22
CA GLU A 135 -6.78 -12.03 -12.20
C GLU A 135 -5.88 -11.50 -13.33
N LYS A 136 -4.57 -11.43 -13.10
CA LYS A 136 -3.59 -11.27 -14.19
C LYS A 136 -3.61 -12.54 -15.03
N MET A 137 -3.94 -12.42 -16.32
CA MET A 137 -3.78 -13.53 -17.27
C MET A 137 -2.34 -14.05 -17.18
N CYS A 138 -2.15 -15.24 -16.61
CA CYS A 138 -0.88 -15.94 -16.65
C CYS A 138 -0.59 -16.35 -18.10
N TYR A 139 0.22 -15.56 -18.81
CA TYR A 139 0.73 -15.92 -20.14
C TYR A 139 1.59 -17.20 -20.11
N TRP A 140 2.11 -17.56 -18.92
CA TRP A 140 2.76 -18.84 -18.66
C TRP A 140 1.69 -19.88 -18.29
N LYS A 141 0.83 -20.23 -19.26
CA LYS A 141 0.02 -21.43 -19.14
C LYS A 141 0.99 -22.60 -18.95
N LYS A 142 0.82 -23.34 -17.85
CA LYS A 142 1.54 -24.59 -17.58
C LYS A 142 1.46 -25.46 -18.84
N ILE A 143 2.59 -25.68 -19.50
CA ILE A 143 2.64 -26.59 -20.64
C ILE A 143 2.21 -27.95 -20.09
N GLN A 144 1.07 -28.46 -20.56
CA GLN A 144 0.68 -29.84 -20.33
C GLN A 144 1.66 -30.69 -21.13
N ILE A 145 2.69 -31.21 -20.47
CA ILE A 145 3.58 -32.19 -21.06
C ILE A 145 2.76 -33.49 -21.14
N ILE A 146 2.16 -33.74 -22.30
CA ILE A 146 1.54 -35.02 -22.59
C ILE A 146 2.70 -35.96 -22.94
N ILE A 147 3.13 -36.79 -21.99
CA ILE A 147 4.10 -37.85 -22.27
C ILE A 147 3.35 -38.96 -23.02
N GLY A 148 3.12 -38.73 -24.31
CA GLY A 148 2.75 -39.76 -25.26
C GLY A 148 4.02 -40.52 -25.61
N SER A 149 4.05 -41.80 -25.27
CA SER A 149 5.10 -42.74 -25.69
C SER A 149 5.01 -43.00 -27.20
N ASP A 150 5.30 -42.01 -28.03
CA ASP A 150 5.71 -42.25 -29.41
C ASP A 150 6.48 -41.07 -30.00
N ASN A 151 7.61 -41.38 -30.61
CA ASN A 151 8.48 -40.43 -31.29
C ASN A 151 7.75 -39.83 -32.49
N ARG A 152 7.39 -38.53 -32.44
CA ARG A 152 7.57 -37.55 -33.54
C ARG A 152 6.88 -36.19 -33.29
N LYS A 153 7.71 -35.14 -33.35
CA LYS A 153 7.44 -33.73 -33.69
C LYS A 153 6.53 -32.90 -32.76
N ILE A 154 7.18 -31.99 -32.05
CA ILE A 154 6.58 -30.80 -31.43
C ILE A 154 6.25 -29.79 -32.54
N TYR A 155 4.97 -29.53 -32.78
CA TYR A 155 4.53 -28.39 -33.61
C TYR A 155 4.05 -27.27 -32.68
N PHE A 156 4.63 -26.08 -32.86
CA PHE A 156 4.13 -24.84 -32.26
C PHE A 156 3.17 -24.19 -33.27
N SER A 157 1.91 -24.00 -32.88
CA SER A 157 0.99 -23.10 -33.58
C SER A 157 0.65 -21.95 -32.65
N PHE A 158 0.84 -20.73 -33.15
CA PHE A 158 0.51 -19.46 -32.49
C PHE A 158 -1.00 -19.18 -32.56
#